data_AF-A0A919J5W1-F1
#
_entry.id   AF-A0A919J5W1-F1
#
_cell.length_a   1.000
_cell.length_b   1.000
_cell.length_c   1.000
_cell.angle_alpha   90.00
_cell.angle_beta   90.00
_cell.angle_gamma   90.00
#
_symmetry.space_group_name_H-M   'P 1'
#
loop_
_entity.id
_entity.type
_entity.pdbx_description
1 polymer ?
#
loop_
_entity_poly.entity_id
_entity_poly.type
_entity_poly.pdbx_seq_one_letter_code
_entity_poly.pdbx_strand_id
1 'polypeptide(L)'
;MPETYGQVRQMPCPDCGNPVMPDRDQLCANCGYPLMFLRKGGGTDDAGAQAIPRKPNEAADETSLRAVPQPVPRTDTRQFPATNYGAQRGQAPCRSCGYPNEAARVRCERCGFELRPARPNARTLAPAMVARPQPVARSWGWLLILLIVLAGLSVLTLAATLVWYYLG
;
A
#
# COMPACT_ATOMS: atom_id res chain seq x y z
N MET A 1 32.25 33.72 -2.97
CA MET A 1 31.17 33.76 -3.98
C MET A 1 30.00 33.02 -3.37
N PRO A 2 28.86 33.68 -3.10
CA PRO A 2 27.71 33.00 -2.51
C PRO A 2 27.10 32.05 -3.54
N GLU A 3 27.01 30.77 -3.20
CA GLU A 3 26.33 29.75 -3.99
C GLU A 3 24.83 30.10 -4.04
N THR A 4 24.38 30.52 -5.22
CA THR A 4 22.98 30.74 -5.52
C THR A 4 22.30 29.38 -5.62
N TYR A 5 21.90 28.79 -4.48
CA TYR A 5 21.05 27.60 -4.45
C TYR A 5 19.85 27.85 -5.36
N GLY A 6 19.69 26.95 -6.34
CA GLY A 6 18.80 27.12 -7.49
C GLY A 6 17.43 27.66 -7.11
N GLN A 7 17.03 28.73 -7.80
CA GLN A 7 15.67 29.23 -7.76
C GLN A 7 14.70 28.07 -7.97
N VAL A 8 13.97 27.71 -6.92
CA VAL A 8 12.96 26.64 -7.00
C VAL A 8 11.88 27.12 -7.96
N ARG A 9 11.89 26.57 -9.18
CA ARG A 9 10.91 26.91 -10.21
C ARG A 9 9.57 26.33 -9.78
N GLN A 10 8.73 27.17 -9.17
CA GLN A 10 7.33 26.86 -9.00
C GLN A 10 6.71 26.72 -10.38
N MET A 11 6.02 25.62 -10.62
CA MET A 11 5.27 25.38 -11.85
C MET A 11 3.82 25.03 -11.49
N PRO A 12 2.86 25.32 -12.37
CA PRO A 12 1.47 24.96 -12.12
C PRO A 12 1.28 23.45 -12.23
N CYS A 13 0.55 22.87 -11.29
CA CYS A 13 0.15 21.46 -11.32
C CYS A 13 -0.70 21.20 -12.59
N PRO A 14 -0.42 20.16 -13.38
CA PRO A 14 -1.14 19.90 -14.64
C PRO A 14 -2.64 19.64 -14.41
N ASP A 15 -3.00 19.01 -13.30
CA ASP A 15 -4.40 18.67 -13.02
C ASP A 15 -5.23 19.83 -12.42
N CYS A 16 -4.63 20.63 -11.52
CA CYS A 16 -5.40 21.62 -10.76
C CYS A 16 -4.90 23.06 -10.89
N GLY A 17 -3.83 23.29 -11.62
CA GLY A 17 -3.22 24.61 -11.83
C GLY A 17 -2.56 25.22 -10.60
N ASN A 18 -2.62 24.57 -9.44
CA ASN A 18 -2.04 25.08 -8.19
C ASN A 18 -0.51 25.14 -8.31
N PRO A 19 0.17 26.19 -7.81
CA PRO A 19 1.63 26.22 -7.79
C PRO A 19 2.16 25.06 -6.96
N VAL A 20 3.11 24.32 -7.52
CA VAL A 20 3.76 23.17 -6.88
C VAL A 20 5.27 23.23 -7.04
N MET A 21 5.97 22.63 -6.08
CA MET A 21 7.43 22.51 -6.06
C MET A 21 7.81 21.02 -6.22
N PRO A 22 8.03 20.52 -7.44
CA PRO A 22 8.27 19.10 -7.70
C PRO A 22 9.56 18.57 -7.04
N ASP A 23 10.50 19.45 -6.75
CA ASP A 23 11.77 19.10 -6.10
C ASP A 23 11.58 18.78 -4.62
N ARG A 24 10.64 19.47 -3.95
CA ARG A 24 10.37 19.30 -2.53
C ARG A 24 9.20 18.36 -2.25
N ASP A 25 8.12 18.51 -3.00
CA ASP A 25 6.85 17.84 -2.72
C ASP A 25 6.67 16.65 -3.67
N GLN A 26 6.43 15.45 -3.14
CA GLN A 26 6.19 14.26 -3.96
C GLN A 26 4.78 14.24 -4.59
N LEU A 27 3.82 14.90 -3.95
CA LEU A 27 2.44 15.01 -4.41
C LEU A 27 1.94 16.46 -4.29
N CYS A 28 1.05 16.86 -5.18
CA CYS A 28 0.34 18.13 -5.06
C CYS A 28 -0.57 18.12 -3.82
N ALA A 29 -0.40 19.08 -2.92
CA ALA A 29 -1.22 19.20 -1.71
C ALA A 29 -2.73 19.43 -1.99
N ASN A 30 -3.06 19.92 -3.19
CA ASN A 30 -4.44 20.24 -3.54
C ASN A 30 -5.20 19.06 -4.18
N CYS A 31 -4.58 18.37 -5.15
CA CYS A 31 -5.24 17.31 -5.92
C CYS A 31 -4.61 15.91 -5.77
N GLY A 32 -3.48 15.77 -5.06
CA GLY A 32 -2.77 14.50 -4.91
C GLY A 32 -2.00 14.05 -6.16
N TYR A 33 -1.82 14.91 -7.15
CA TYR A 33 -1.07 14.56 -8.37
C TYR A 33 0.40 14.22 -8.04
N PRO A 34 0.94 13.08 -8.51
CA PRO A 34 2.33 12.69 -8.25
C PRO A 34 3.29 13.58 -9.04
N LEU A 35 4.08 14.40 -8.35
CA LEU A 35 4.98 15.39 -8.94
C LEU A 35 6.35 14.82 -9.32
N MET A 36 6.64 13.57 -8.93
CA MET A 36 7.92 12.91 -9.21
C MET A 36 8.25 12.82 -10.70
N PHE A 37 7.23 12.76 -11.57
CA PHE A 37 7.39 12.69 -13.02
C PHE A 37 7.74 14.02 -13.68
N LEU A 38 7.50 15.14 -12.99
CA LEU A 38 7.79 16.47 -13.51
C LEU A 38 9.16 16.99 -13.05
N ARG A 39 9.93 16.18 -12.32
CA ARG A 39 11.34 16.49 -12.04
C ARG A 39 12.09 16.48 -13.36
N LYS A 40 12.63 17.65 -13.73
CA LYS A 40 13.50 17.77 -14.89
C LYS A 40 14.79 17.01 -14.58
N GLY A 41 14.89 15.76 -15.04
CA GLY A 41 16.09 14.94 -14.97
C GLY A 41 17.24 15.57 -15.76
N GLY A 42 17.91 16.55 -15.15
CA GLY A 42 18.84 17.44 -15.84
C GLY A 42 19.78 18.14 -14.87
N GLY A 43 20.45 17.36 -14.03
CA GLY A 43 21.71 17.72 -13.39
C GLY A 43 22.66 16.55 -13.62
N THR A 44 23.89 16.82 -14.04
CA THR A 44 24.91 15.86 -14.49
C THR A 44 25.40 14.87 -13.43
N ASP A 45 24.78 14.86 -12.25
CA ASP A 45 25.24 14.10 -11.09
C ASP A 45 24.30 12.92 -10.74
N ASP A 46 23.16 12.79 -11.43
CA ASP A 46 22.14 11.75 -11.16
C ASP A 46 22.19 10.56 -12.14
N ALA A 47 23.38 10.14 -12.55
CA ALA A 47 23.57 8.90 -13.32
C ALA A 47 23.38 7.62 -12.47
N GLY A 48 22.90 7.72 -11.23
CA GLY A 48 22.86 6.62 -10.26
C GLY A 48 21.49 6.12 -9.82
N ALA A 49 20.37 6.72 -10.23
CA ALA A 49 19.05 6.33 -9.74
C ALA A 49 18.42 5.17 -10.55
N GLN A 50 19.16 4.06 -10.70
CA GLN A 50 18.53 2.77 -10.95
C GLN A 50 18.09 2.19 -9.61
N ALA A 51 16.79 2.22 -9.33
CA ALA A 51 16.21 1.60 -8.14
C ALA A 51 16.27 0.06 -8.26
N ILE A 52 17.45 -0.51 -8.01
CA ILE A 52 17.65 -1.93 -7.78
C ILE A 52 17.77 -2.09 -6.25
N PRO A 53 16.87 -2.81 -5.56
CA PRO A 53 17.03 -3.06 -4.13
C PRO A 53 18.28 -3.93 -3.92
N ARG A 54 19.36 -3.32 -3.41
CA ARG A 54 20.56 -4.04 -2.94
C ARG A 54 20.57 -4.02 -1.42
N LYS A 55 20.92 -5.15 -0.79
CA LYS A 55 21.12 -5.22 0.67
C LYS A 55 22.43 -4.50 1.04
N PRO A 56 22.51 -3.87 2.23
CA PRO A 56 23.72 -3.17 2.66
C PRO A 56 24.72 -4.19 3.20
N ASN A 57 25.65 -4.63 2.34
CA ASN A 57 26.93 -5.33 2.62
C ASN A 57 27.28 -6.45 1.60
N GLU A 58 26.71 -6.44 0.40
CA GLU A 58 27.14 -7.36 -0.65
C GLU A 58 28.32 -6.73 -1.42
N ALA A 59 29.52 -7.24 -1.18
CA ALA A 59 30.69 -6.95 -2.00
C ALA A 59 30.38 -7.37 -3.45
N ALA A 60 30.92 -6.62 -4.41
CA ALA A 60 30.72 -6.89 -5.84
C ALA A 60 31.34 -8.24 -6.22
N ASP A 61 30.54 -9.30 -6.17
CA ASP A 61 30.93 -10.61 -6.68
C ASP A 61 30.76 -10.61 -8.21
N GLU A 62 31.88 -10.60 -8.92
CA GLU A 62 31.94 -10.72 -10.40
C GLU A 62 31.66 -12.16 -10.89
N THR A 63 31.29 -13.08 -10.00
CA THR A 63 31.13 -14.50 -10.33
C THR A 63 29.99 -15.17 -9.57
N SER A 64 28.73 -14.92 -9.94
CA SER A 64 27.62 -15.84 -9.58
C SER A 64 26.29 -15.44 -10.23
N LEU A 65 25.44 -16.26 -10.83
CA LEU A 65 25.53 -17.58 -11.48
C LEU A 65 24.15 -17.72 -12.17
N ARG A 66 24.15 -18.11 -13.45
CA ARG A 66 23.03 -18.75 -14.19
C ARG A 66 21.59 -18.34 -13.82
N ALA A 67 21.00 -17.47 -14.64
CA ALA A 67 19.56 -17.28 -14.69
C ALA A 67 18.86 -18.60 -15.02
N VAL A 68 18.17 -19.20 -14.05
CA VAL A 68 17.13 -20.19 -14.32
C VAL A 68 15.85 -19.39 -14.64
N PRO A 69 15.27 -19.51 -15.84
CA PRO A 69 14.01 -18.84 -16.15
C PRO A 69 12.89 -19.49 -15.32
N GLN A 70 12.38 -18.78 -14.32
CA GLN A 70 11.10 -19.13 -13.71
C GLN A 70 9.96 -18.64 -14.61
N PRO A 71 8.94 -19.46 -14.92
CA PRO A 71 7.73 -18.99 -15.56
C PRO A 71 6.89 -18.21 -14.54
N VAL A 72 6.97 -16.88 -14.59
CA VAL A 72 6.06 -16.00 -13.84
C VAL A 72 4.65 -16.11 -14.43
N PRO A 73 3.60 -16.35 -13.61
CA PRO A 73 2.23 -16.19 -14.07
C PRO A 73 2.02 -14.71 -14.38
N ARG A 74 1.75 -14.44 -15.66
CA ARG A 74 1.47 -13.11 -16.20
C ARG A 74 0.21 -12.58 -15.50
N THR A 75 0.37 -11.78 -14.46
CA THR A 75 -0.72 -10.94 -13.94
C THR A 75 -1.11 -10.00 -15.06
N ASP A 76 -2.23 -10.33 -15.69
CA ASP A 76 -2.82 -9.65 -16.81
C ASP A 76 -3.23 -8.24 -16.37
N THR A 77 -2.40 -7.24 -16.64
CA THR A 77 -2.74 -5.82 -16.44
C THR A 77 -3.76 -5.31 -17.47
N ARG A 78 -4.32 -6.19 -18.31
CA ARG A 78 -5.31 -5.84 -19.32
C ARG A 78 -6.73 -6.08 -18.82
N GLN A 79 -7.20 -5.29 -17.86
CA GLN A 79 -8.65 -5.02 -17.71
C GLN A 79 -8.89 -3.95 -16.63
N PHE A 80 -8.28 -2.78 -16.78
CA PHE A 80 -8.98 -1.57 -16.37
C PHE A 80 -9.74 -1.07 -17.60
N PRO A 81 -11.07 -1.24 -17.68
CA PRO A 81 -11.82 -0.69 -18.78
C PRO A 81 -11.66 0.84 -18.75
N ALA A 82 -11.02 1.38 -19.79
CA ALA A 82 -10.78 2.82 -19.96
C ALA A 82 -12.07 3.65 -20.13
N THR A 83 -13.25 3.04 -20.02
CA THR A 83 -14.55 3.66 -20.28
C THR A 83 -14.97 4.72 -19.26
N ASN A 84 -14.26 4.88 -18.13
CA ASN A 84 -14.57 5.92 -17.15
C ASN A 84 -13.59 7.12 -17.13
N TYR A 85 -12.49 7.07 -17.88
CA TYR A 85 -11.62 8.23 -18.06
C TYR A 85 -12.11 9.04 -19.27
N GLY A 86 -13.06 9.94 -19.07
CA GLY A 86 -13.42 10.96 -20.08
C GLY A 86 -14.80 10.84 -20.75
N ALA A 87 -15.71 10.00 -20.26
CA ALA A 87 -17.04 9.87 -20.83
C ALA A 87 -18.03 10.96 -20.35
N GLN A 88 -17.77 12.23 -20.66
CA GLN A 88 -18.83 13.24 -20.87
C GLN A 88 -18.41 14.16 -22.02
N ARG A 89 -18.63 13.71 -23.26
CA ARG A 89 -18.64 14.60 -24.43
C ARG A 89 -19.88 15.48 -24.34
N GLY A 90 -19.77 16.56 -23.57
CA GLY A 90 -20.82 17.54 -23.40
C GLY A 90 -20.25 18.83 -22.85
N GLN A 91 -20.78 19.95 -23.30
CA GLN A 91 -20.49 21.25 -22.69
C GLN A 91 -21.46 21.45 -21.52
N ALA A 92 -20.94 21.76 -20.34
CA ALA A 92 -21.72 22.12 -19.17
C ALA A 92 -21.73 23.67 -19.05
N PRO A 93 -22.89 24.32 -19.13
CA PRO A 93 -22.96 25.77 -18.97
C PRO A 93 -22.69 26.16 -17.51
N CYS A 94 -21.90 27.22 -17.31
CA CYS A 94 -21.66 27.77 -15.98
C CYS A 94 -22.94 28.40 -15.43
N ARG A 95 -23.33 28.03 -14.20
CA ARG A 95 -24.52 28.59 -13.52
C ARG A 95 -24.39 30.07 -13.16
N SER A 96 -23.16 30.57 -13.06
CA SER A 96 -22.88 31.96 -12.69
C SER A 96 -22.84 32.90 -13.91
N CYS A 97 -22.22 32.49 -15.01
CA CYS A 97 -21.99 33.37 -16.17
C CYS A 97 -22.49 32.82 -17.52
N GLY A 98 -23.04 31.61 -17.55
CA GLY A 98 -23.56 30.96 -18.76
C GLY A 98 -22.50 30.43 -19.74
N TYR A 99 -21.21 30.61 -19.47
CA TYR A 99 -20.14 30.16 -20.38
C TYR A 99 -20.16 28.62 -20.54
N PRO A 100 -20.08 28.08 -21.77
CA PRO A 100 -19.98 26.64 -21.99
C PRO A 100 -18.58 26.15 -21.61
N ASN A 101 -18.48 25.25 -20.64
CA ASN A 101 -17.22 24.62 -20.24
C ASN A 101 -17.23 23.14 -20.59
N GLU A 102 -16.07 22.52 -20.75
CA GLU A 102 -15.99 21.06 -20.86
C GLU A 102 -16.56 20.39 -19.60
N ALA A 103 -17.36 19.33 -19.75
CA ALA A 103 -18.01 18.65 -18.63
C ALA A 103 -17.04 18.07 -17.58
N ALA A 104 -15.77 17.85 -17.94
CA ALA A 104 -14.73 17.39 -17.02
C ALA A 104 -14.17 18.51 -16.12
N ARG A 105 -14.45 19.79 -16.40
CA ARG A 105 -13.88 20.89 -15.61
C ARG A 105 -14.53 21.06 -14.25
N VAL A 106 -13.67 21.31 -13.26
CA VAL A 106 -14.04 21.63 -11.87
C VAL A 106 -14.43 23.10 -11.72
N ARG A 107 -13.82 24.01 -12.50
CA ARG A 107 -14.05 25.47 -12.44
C ARG A 107 -14.34 26.04 -13.81
N CYS A 108 -15.14 27.12 -13.83
CA CYS A 108 -15.42 27.86 -15.06
C CYS A 108 -14.16 28.58 -15.56
N GLU A 109 -13.85 28.43 -16.84
CA GLU A 109 -12.71 29.08 -17.50
C GLU A 109 -12.81 30.61 -17.49
N ARG A 110 -14.04 31.13 -17.51
CA ARG A 110 -14.28 32.58 -17.63
C ARG A 110 -14.36 33.30 -16.29
N CYS A 111 -15.12 32.77 -15.32
CA CYS A 111 -15.38 33.46 -14.05
C CYS A 111 -14.85 32.71 -12.82
N GLY A 112 -14.27 31.52 -12.98
CA GLY A 112 -13.72 30.73 -11.86
C GLY A 112 -14.75 30.05 -10.97
N PHE A 113 -16.05 30.18 -11.24
CA PHE A 113 -17.12 29.53 -10.47
C PHE A 113 -16.95 28.00 -10.46
N GLU A 114 -17.14 27.37 -9.31
CA GLU A 114 -17.01 25.92 -9.14
C GLU A 114 -18.20 25.19 -9.79
N LEU A 115 -17.91 24.40 -10.83
CA LEU A 115 -18.89 23.65 -11.61
C LEU A 115 -19.21 22.30 -10.99
N ARG A 116 -18.19 21.66 -10.38
CA ARG A 116 -18.28 20.35 -9.73
C ARG A 116 -17.37 20.37 -8.50
N PRO A 117 -17.71 19.65 -7.43
CA PRO A 117 -16.87 19.60 -6.23
C PRO A 117 -15.48 19.07 -6.58
N ALA A 118 -14.43 19.81 -6.21
CA ALA A 118 -13.04 19.45 -6.51
C ALA A 118 -12.58 18.14 -5.86
N ARG A 119 -13.28 17.70 -4.81
CA ARG A 119 -12.99 16.43 -4.12
C ARG A 119 -14.15 15.47 -4.27
N PRO A 120 -13.90 14.19 -4.63
CA PRO A 120 -14.90 13.15 -4.43
C PRO A 120 -15.25 13.10 -2.95
N ASN A 121 -16.55 12.94 -2.64
CA ASN A 121 -17.01 12.82 -1.26
C ASN A 121 -16.17 11.78 -0.53
N ALA A 122 -15.66 12.15 0.66
CA ALA A 122 -14.87 11.25 1.48
C ALA A 122 -15.67 9.96 1.71
N ARG A 123 -15.22 8.85 1.12
CA ARG A 123 -15.76 7.54 1.44
C ARG A 123 -15.33 7.23 2.86
N THR A 124 -16.29 7.12 3.76
CA THR A 124 -16.06 6.56 5.08
C THR A 124 -15.63 5.11 4.90
N LEU A 125 -14.35 4.84 5.13
CA LEU A 125 -13.84 3.47 5.25
C LEU A 125 -14.50 2.86 6.48
N ALA A 126 -14.97 1.62 6.37
CA ALA A 126 -15.44 0.88 7.52
C ALA A 126 -14.33 0.86 8.59
N PRO A 127 -14.67 0.89 9.89
CA PRO A 127 -13.68 0.83 10.95
C PRO A 127 -12.81 -0.42 10.77
N ALA A 128 -11.49 -0.25 10.97
CA ALA A 128 -10.56 -1.36 10.95
C ALA A 128 -11.04 -2.41 11.96
N MET A 129 -11.42 -3.60 11.47
CA MET A 129 -11.79 -4.71 12.34
C MET A 129 -10.54 -5.07 13.15
N VAL A 130 -10.53 -4.69 14.42
CA VAL A 130 -9.50 -5.12 15.37
C VAL A 130 -9.57 -6.64 15.40
N ALA A 131 -8.47 -7.30 15.01
CA ALA A 131 -8.36 -8.75 15.07
C ALA A 131 -8.64 -9.19 16.51
N ARG A 132 -9.76 -9.90 16.70
CA ARG A 132 -10.08 -10.49 18.00
C ARG A 132 -8.95 -11.47 18.34
N PRO A 133 -8.36 -11.40 19.55
CA PRO A 133 -7.45 -12.45 19.98
C PRO A 133 -8.22 -13.77 19.94
N GLN A 134 -7.73 -14.72 19.14
CA GLN A 134 -8.35 -16.03 19.09
C GLN A 134 -8.24 -16.66 20.48
N PRO A 135 -9.34 -17.21 21.03
CA PRO A 135 -9.23 -17.98 22.26
C PRO A 135 -8.33 -19.18 21.95
N VAL A 136 -7.13 -19.17 22.51
CA VAL A 136 -6.30 -20.36 22.61
C VAL A 136 -7.15 -21.40 23.32
N ALA A 137 -7.71 -22.33 22.54
CA ALA A 137 -8.48 -23.45 23.04
C ALA A 137 -7.53 -24.28 23.92
N ARG A 138 -7.50 -23.94 25.21
CA ARG A 138 -6.69 -24.59 26.23
C ARG A 138 -7.08 -26.05 26.20
N SER A 139 -6.14 -26.89 25.76
CA SER A 139 -6.34 -28.27 25.36
C SER A 139 -6.71 -29.16 26.55
N TRP A 140 -7.97 -29.09 26.96
CA TRP A 140 -8.57 -29.92 28.00
C TRP A 140 -8.38 -31.42 27.74
N GLY A 141 -8.27 -31.82 26.47
CA GLY A 141 -7.94 -33.20 26.08
C GLY A 141 -6.62 -33.70 26.68
N TRP A 142 -5.57 -32.88 26.74
CA TRP A 142 -4.29 -33.30 27.34
C TRP A 142 -4.39 -33.49 28.85
N LEU A 143 -5.22 -32.70 29.54
CA LEU A 143 -5.47 -32.89 30.97
C LEU A 143 -6.22 -34.20 31.25
N LEU A 144 -7.22 -34.54 30.42
CA LEU A 144 -7.93 -35.82 30.53
C LEU A 144 -7.02 -37.02 30.27
N ILE A 145 -6.16 -36.96 29.25
CA ILE A 145 -5.18 -38.02 28.97
C ILE A 145 -4.23 -38.20 30.16
N LEU A 146 -3.71 -37.10 30.71
CA LEU A 146 -2.79 -37.15 31.85
C LEU A 146 -3.46 -37.75 33.11
N LEU A 147 -4.73 -37.42 33.37
CA LEU A 147 -5.50 -38.00 34.48
C LEU A 147 -5.71 -39.51 34.32
N ILE A 148 -6.03 -39.99 33.12
CA ILE A 148 -6.23 -41.43 32.86
C ILE A 148 -4.92 -42.21 33.09
N VAL A 149 -3.79 -41.66 32.62
CA VAL A 149 -2.47 -42.29 32.81
C VAL A 149 -2.12 -42.39 34.30
N LEU A 150 -2.33 -41.32 35.07
CA LEU A 150 -2.08 -41.32 36.51
C LEU A 150 -2.98 -42.32 37.26
N ALA A 151 -4.26 -42.40 36.91
CA ALA A 151 -5.17 -43.37 37.49
C ALA A 151 -4.72 -44.81 37.20
N GLY A 152 -4.34 -45.12 35.95
CA GLY A 152 -3.83 -46.44 35.57
C GLY A 152 -2.57 -46.84 36.35
N LEU A 153 -1.61 -45.93 36.50
CA LEU A 153 -0.40 -46.16 37.29
C LEU A 153 -0.70 -46.40 38.78
N SER A 154 -1.67 -45.68 39.35
CA SER A 154 -2.08 -45.89 40.74
C SER A 154 -2.68 -47.28 40.98
N VAL A 155 -3.49 -47.79 40.04
CA VAL A 155 -4.07 -49.13 40.14
C VAL A 155 -2.99 -50.20 39.99
N LEU A 156 -2.06 -50.03 39.04
CA LEU A 156 -0.96 -50.98 38.84
C LEU A 156 -0.04 -51.08 40.06
N THR A 157 0.29 -49.94 40.67
CA THR A 157 1.11 -49.93 41.88
C THR A 157 0.40 -50.59 43.06
N LEU A 158 -0.89 -50.30 43.28
CA LEU A 158 -1.69 -50.98 44.31
C LEU A 158 -1.75 -52.50 44.08
N ALA A 159 -2.03 -52.93 42.84
CA ALA A 159 -2.06 -54.35 42.49
C ALA A 159 -0.71 -55.03 42.76
N ALA A 160 0.40 -54.41 42.36
CA ALA A 160 1.73 -54.93 42.61
C ALA A 160 2.03 -55.04 44.11
N THR A 161 1.64 -54.05 44.92
CA THR A 161 1.82 -54.10 46.39
C THR A 161 0.98 -55.19 47.04
N LEU A 162 -0.25 -55.42 46.59
CA LEU A 162 -1.10 -56.51 47.09
C LEU A 162 -0.53 -57.87 46.71
N VAL A 163 -0.13 -58.05 45.45
CA VAL A 163 0.51 -59.29 44.96
C VAL A 163 1.76 -59.59 45.78
N TRP A 164 2.63 -58.59 46.01
CA TRP A 164 3.81 -58.72 46.86
C TRP A 164 3.43 -59.14 48.29
N TYR A 165 2.42 -58.51 48.89
CA TYR A 165 1.98 -58.80 50.26
C TYR A 165 1.40 -60.21 50.43
N TYR A 166 0.72 -60.74 49.40
CA TYR A 166 0.08 -62.06 49.48
C TYR A 166 0.99 -63.23 49.05
N LEU A 167 2.02 -62.97 48.25
CA LEU A 167 2.91 -64.00 47.69
C LEU A 167 4.35 -63.99 48.24
N GLY A 168 4.75 -62.90 48.93
CA GLY A 168 6.05 -62.78 49.60
C GLY A 168 5.92 -63.04 51.09
#